data_AF-A0A158P618-F1
#
_entry.id   AF-A0A158P618-F1
#
_cell.length_a   1.000
_cell.length_b   1.000
_cell.length_c   1.000
_cell.angle_alpha   90.00
_cell.angle_beta   90.00
_cell.angle_gamma   90.00
#
_symmetry.space_group_name_H-M   'P 1'
#
loop_
_entity.id
_entity.type
_entity.pdbx_description
1 polymer ?
#
loop_
_entity_poly.entity_id
_entity_poly.type
_entity_poly.pdbx_seq_one_letter_code
_entity_poly.pdbx_strand_id
1 'polypeptide(L)'
;EDSSTGSIHRQATASHCKGQICIQSRPTILNEAEFMAHPQGLSNAENFILYLSLSPCPFLILYNSATNHRSACAEVMEKVDHLNPWFGMEQEYLLLDRDGYPLGWPKHGYPAPKGPYYCGVGANRVFGREVVNAHYRACLHTGLSIFGVNAEVTPGQWEFQLGTCKGIMMGDQLWMARYLLHRVAEQFGVSVTFHPKPQITKGDWNGSGCHCNFSTDQMRSDGGLAVIEAMPKLAATHHECIRLYDPHGGEDNKYRLTGKHETSSAETFTWGVANRGASVRIPRGVAQAGKVIL
;
A
#
# COMPACT_ATOMS: atom_id res chain seq x y z
N GLU A 1 34.91 -44.03 -24.50
CA GLU A 1 34.81 -44.10 -23.04
C GLU A 1 34.24 -42.78 -22.57
N ASP A 2 32.97 -42.80 -22.21
CA ASP A 2 32.20 -41.65 -21.75
C ASP A 2 32.70 -41.19 -20.38
N SER A 3 32.97 -39.88 -20.23
CA SER A 3 33.14 -39.24 -18.93
C SER A 3 32.09 -38.15 -18.76
N SER A 4 30.97 -38.52 -18.14
CA SER A 4 29.91 -37.60 -17.72
C SER A 4 30.34 -36.84 -16.45
N THR A 5 30.48 -35.53 -16.58
CA THR A 5 30.62 -34.61 -15.43
C THR A 5 29.24 -34.42 -14.78
N GLY A 6 29.02 -35.08 -13.64
CA GLY A 6 27.81 -34.93 -12.84
C GLY A 6 27.72 -33.55 -12.18
N SER A 7 26.94 -32.64 -12.76
CA SER A 7 26.45 -31.44 -12.08
C SER A 7 25.41 -31.88 -11.03
N ILE A 8 25.71 -31.62 -9.75
CA ILE A 8 24.76 -31.83 -8.65
C ILE A 8 23.74 -30.68 -8.70
N HIS A 9 22.74 -30.81 -9.57
CA HIS A 9 21.50 -30.06 -9.44
C HIS A 9 20.71 -30.62 -8.25
N ARG A 10 20.85 -30.01 -7.06
CA ARG A 10 19.82 -30.18 -6.03
C ARG A 10 18.56 -29.46 -6.51
N GLN A 11 17.63 -30.22 -7.10
CA GLN A 11 16.24 -29.77 -7.23
C GLN A 11 15.71 -29.55 -5.82
N ALA A 12 15.35 -28.30 -5.51
CA ALA A 12 14.55 -28.00 -4.34
C ALA A 12 13.20 -28.72 -4.51
N THR A 13 12.92 -29.71 -3.66
CA THR A 13 11.64 -30.38 -3.63
C THR A 13 10.56 -29.42 -3.11
N ALA A 14 9.34 -29.56 -3.64
CA ALA A 14 8.17 -28.70 -3.38
C ALA A 14 7.80 -28.48 -1.90
N SER A 15 8.41 -29.21 -0.96
CA SER A 15 8.25 -28.98 0.47
C SER A 15 8.91 -27.69 0.98
N HIS A 16 9.86 -27.12 0.23
CA HIS A 16 10.63 -25.93 0.65
C HIS A 16 9.96 -24.59 0.30
N CYS A 17 8.90 -24.59 -0.53
CA CYS A 17 8.26 -23.36 -1.05
C CYS A 17 6.87 -23.09 -0.45
N LYS A 18 6.59 -23.51 0.78
CA LYS A 18 5.36 -23.08 1.47
C LYS A 18 5.50 -21.59 1.83
N GLY A 19 4.89 -20.72 1.02
CA GLY A 19 4.77 -19.29 1.29
C GLY A 19 5.77 -18.37 0.60
N GLN A 20 6.55 -18.85 -0.38
CA GLN A 20 7.45 -18.01 -1.17
C GLN A 20 7.02 -17.97 -2.64
N ILE A 21 6.97 -16.77 -3.21
CA ILE A 21 6.88 -16.58 -4.67
C ILE A 21 8.23 -16.98 -5.25
N CYS A 22 8.28 -18.09 -5.98
CA CYS A 22 9.50 -18.58 -6.64
C CYS A 22 9.41 -18.25 -8.13
N ILE A 23 10.29 -17.37 -8.63
CA ILE A 23 10.44 -17.09 -10.06
C ILE A 23 11.76 -17.75 -10.49
N GLN A 24 11.69 -18.92 -11.13
CA GLN A 24 12.82 -19.42 -11.91
C GLN A 24 12.76 -18.80 -13.31
N SER A 25 13.73 -17.95 -13.63
CA SER A 25 13.86 -17.36 -14.97
C SER A 25 14.61 -18.29 -15.92
N ARG A 26 14.13 -18.41 -17.16
CA ARG A 26 14.95 -18.81 -18.31
C ARG A 26 15.65 -17.56 -18.89
N PRO A 27 16.80 -17.71 -19.56
CA PRO A 27 17.71 -16.61 -19.90
C PRO A 27 17.19 -15.81 -21.09
N THR A 28 16.13 -15.04 -20.91
CA THR A 28 15.70 -13.94 -21.79
C THR A 28 14.83 -12.96 -20.99
N ILE A 29 15.23 -12.66 -19.76
CA ILE A 29 14.78 -11.43 -19.12
C ILE A 29 15.63 -10.31 -19.72
N LEU A 30 14.96 -9.34 -20.35
CA LEU A 30 15.54 -8.04 -20.69
C LEU A 30 16.31 -7.53 -19.47
N ASN A 31 17.62 -7.32 -19.62
CA ASN A 31 18.50 -7.01 -18.49
C ASN A 31 17.96 -5.80 -17.71
N GLU A 32 18.14 -5.79 -16.40
CA GLU A 32 17.64 -4.78 -15.43
C GLU A 32 17.95 -3.31 -15.79
N ALA A 33 18.81 -3.06 -16.78
CA ALA A 33 19.11 -1.76 -17.36
C ALA A 33 18.06 -1.24 -18.37
N GLU A 34 17.27 -2.12 -19.01
CA GLU A 34 16.34 -1.71 -20.09
C GLU A 34 15.04 -1.07 -19.59
N PHE A 35 14.66 -1.29 -18.33
CA PHE A 35 13.51 -0.61 -17.73
C PHE A 35 13.70 0.92 -17.64
N MET A 36 14.95 1.40 -17.67
CA MET A 36 15.27 2.83 -17.66
C MET A 36 15.58 3.41 -19.05
N ALA A 37 15.76 2.58 -20.09
CA ALA A 37 16.30 3.01 -21.38
C ALA A 37 15.33 2.91 -22.57
N HIS A 38 14.15 2.28 -22.44
CA HIS A 38 13.23 2.12 -23.58
C HIS A 38 12.15 3.23 -23.66
N PRO A 39 12.10 4.05 -24.73
CA PRO A 39 11.12 5.14 -24.89
C PRO A 39 9.72 4.66 -25.34
N GLN A 40 9.53 3.36 -25.55
CA GLN A 40 8.26 2.79 -26.03
C GLN A 40 7.72 1.88 -24.93
N GLY A 41 6.87 2.47 -24.09
CA GLY A 41 6.35 1.85 -22.87
C GLY A 41 5.51 0.60 -23.12
N LEU A 42 5.45 -0.24 -22.08
CA LEU A 42 4.51 -1.34 -22.00
C LEU A 42 3.10 -0.75 -21.81
N SER A 43 2.37 -0.60 -22.91
CA SER A 43 0.99 -0.17 -22.85
C SER A 43 0.14 -1.23 -22.14
N ASN A 44 -0.42 -0.83 -21.00
CA ASN A 44 -1.47 -1.48 -20.20
C ASN A 44 -0.99 -2.40 -19.07
N ALA A 45 -1.46 -2.10 -17.85
CA ALA A 45 -1.28 -2.89 -16.63
C ALA A 45 -1.77 -4.35 -16.78
N GLU A 46 -2.72 -4.61 -17.69
CA GLU A 46 -3.17 -5.97 -18.06
C GLU A 46 -2.01 -6.83 -18.57
N ASN A 47 -1.12 -6.27 -19.39
CA ASN A 47 0.02 -7.01 -19.96
C ASN A 47 1.09 -7.32 -18.91
N PHE A 48 1.20 -6.51 -17.86
CA PHE A 48 2.16 -6.73 -16.76
C PHE A 48 1.67 -7.82 -15.78
N ILE A 49 0.37 -7.84 -15.48
CA ILE A 49 -0.28 -8.94 -14.73
C ILE A 49 -0.18 -10.25 -15.51
N LEU A 50 -0.36 -10.21 -16.84
CA LEU A 50 -0.16 -11.35 -17.72
C LEU A 50 1.28 -11.88 -17.67
N TYR A 51 2.29 -11.01 -17.58
CA TYR A 51 3.69 -11.42 -17.52
C TYR A 51 4.06 -12.15 -16.22
N LEU A 52 3.47 -11.77 -15.08
CA LEU A 52 3.58 -12.55 -13.84
C LEU A 52 2.91 -13.94 -13.96
N SER A 53 1.89 -14.06 -14.82
CA SER A 53 1.24 -15.33 -15.15
C SER A 53 1.98 -16.18 -16.19
N LEU A 54 2.91 -15.61 -16.97
CA LEU A 54 3.62 -16.28 -18.06
C LEU A 54 4.94 -16.94 -17.64
N SER A 55 5.22 -17.01 -16.33
CA SER A 55 6.18 -18.00 -15.82
C SER A 55 5.73 -19.40 -16.26
N PRO A 56 6.61 -20.28 -16.77
CA PRO A 56 6.24 -21.51 -17.48
C PRO A 56 5.68 -22.62 -16.56
N CYS A 57 5.05 -22.26 -15.44
CA CYS A 57 4.18 -23.13 -14.68
C CYS A 57 2.76 -22.94 -15.22
N PRO A 58 2.20 -23.89 -16.01
CA PRO A 58 0.88 -23.73 -16.67
C PRO A 58 -0.31 -23.74 -15.71
N PHE A 59 -0.09 -23.56 -14.41
CA PHE A 59 -1.08 -23.65 -13.35
C PHE A 59 -0.64 -22.77 -12.17
N LEU A 60 -0.79 -21.44 -12.30
CA LEU A 60 -1.24 -20.69 -11.13
C LEU A 60 -2.77 -20.75 -11.12
N ILE A 61 -3.30 -21.96 -10.97
CA ILE A 61 -4.55 -22.09 -10.23
C ILE A 61 -4.18 -21.62 -8.84
N LEU A 62 -4.50 -20.36 -8.53
CA LEU A 62 -4.71 -19.94 -7.15
C LEU A 62 -5.87 -20.81 -6.66
N TYR A 63 -5.56 -22.03 -6.21
CA TYR A 63 -6.45 -22.75 -5.32
C TYR A 63 -6.84 -21.75 -4.25
N ASN A 64 -8.12 -21.73 -3.86
CA ASN A 64 -8.61 -20.84 -2.82
C ASN A 64 -7.75 -21.04 -1.56
N SER A 65 -6.73 -20.19 -1.41
CA SER A 65 -5.77 -20.26 -0.32
C SER A 65 -6.34 -19.42 0.81
N ALA A 66 -5.95 -19.73 2.05
CA ALA A 66 -6.40 -18.97 3.21
C ALA A 66 -6.09 -17.45 3.11
N THR A 67 -5.15 -17.06 2.25
CA THR A 67 -4.72 -15.66 2.03
C THR A 67 -5.25 -15.06 0.72
N ASN A 68 -6.04 -15.79 -0.07
CA ASN A 68 -6.67 -15.25 -1.28
C ASN A 68 -7.93 -14.45 -0.94
N HIS A 69 -7.73 -13.26 -0.41
CA HIS A 69 -8.83 -12.33 -0.11
C HIS A 69 -9.41 -11.65 -1.36
N ARG A 70 -8.73 -11.75 -2.51
CA ARG A 70 -9.17 -11.14 -3.77
C ARG A 70 -10.44 -11.80 -4.31
N SER A 71 -10.56 -13.13 -4.21
CA SER A 71 -11.73 -13.85 -4.72
C SER A 71 -13.03 -13.41 -4.03
N ALA A 72 -13.05 -13.42 -2.71
CA ALA A 72 -14.20 -12.98 -1.93
C ALA A 72 -14.52 -11.48 -2.16
N CYS A 73 -13.49 -10.65 -2.30
CA CYS A 73 -13.67 -9.24 -2.65
C CYS A 73 -14.31 -9.07 -4.04
N ALA A 74 -13.87 -9.83 -5.04
CA ALA A 74 -14.41 -9.75 -6.41
C ALA A 74 -15.91 -10.10 -6.44
N GLU A 75 -16.33 -11.16 -5.74
CA GLU A 75 -17.75 -11.53 -5.62
C GLU A 75 -18.61 -10.42 -4.99
N VAL A 76 -18.08 -9.73 -3.97
CA VAL A 76 -18.77 -8.59 -3.36
C VAL A 76 -18.85 -7.41 -4.33
N MET A 77 -17.75 -7.08 -5.00
CA MET A 77 -17.69 -5.95 -5.93
C MET A 77 -18.60 -6.15 -7.14
N GLU A 78 -18.74 -7.38 -7.63
CA GLU A 78 -19.69 -7.72 -8.70
C GLU A 78 -21.14 -7.47 -8.27
N LYS A 79 -21.52 -7.91 -7.06
CA LYS A 79 -22.89 -7.70 -6.53
C LYS A 79 -23.26 -6.23 -6.40
N VAL A 80 -22.28 -5.36 -6.15
CA VAL A 80 -22.50 -3.93 -5.92
C VAL A 80 -22.01 -3.06 -7.08
N ASP A 81 -21.67 -3.64 -8.24
CA ASP A 81 -21.08 -2.89 -9.36
C ASP A 81 -21.99 -1.75 -9.86
N HIS A 82 -23.31 -1.96 -9.79
CA HIS A 82 -24.35 -0.99 -10.12
C HIS A 82 -24.34 0.27 -9.23
N LEU A 83 -23.68 0.24 -8.06
CA LEU A 83 -23.49 1.41 -7.21
C LEU A 83 -22.25 2.24 -7.61
N ASN A 84 -21.46 1.73 -8.56
CA ASN A 84 -20.21 2.31 -9.05
C ASN A 84 -19.26 2.71 -7.90
N PRO A 85 -18.84 1.74 -7.06
CA PRO A 85 -18.01 1.99 -5.89
C PRO A 85 -16.61 2.41 -6.30
N TRP A 86 -16.18 3.56 -5.81
CA TRP A 86 -14.87 4.16 -6.06
C TRP A 86 -14.07 4.21 -4.78
N PHE A 87 -12.78 3.90 -4.90
CA PHE A 87 -11.84 3.91 -3.82
C PHE A 87 -10.61 4.76 -4.16
N GLY A 88 -9.98 5.32 -3.13
CA GLY A 88 -8.62 5.81 -3.16
C GLY A 88 -7.92 5.43 -1.88
N MET A 89 -6.66 5.00 -1.95
CA MET A 89 -5.90 4.60 -0.77
C MET A 89 -4.60 5.40 -0.64
N GLU A 90 -4.37 5.90 0.57
CA GLU A 90 -3.21 6.68 1.00
C GLU A 90 -2.24 5.74 1.72
N GLN A 91 -1.29 5.12 1.00
CA GLN A 91 -0.36 4.15 1.58
C GLN A 91 0.82 4.86 2.22
N GLU A 92 0.88 4.83 3.55
CA GLU A 92 2.06 5.27 4.30
C GLU A 92 3.04 4.11 4.53
N TYR A 93 4.32 4.42 4.57
CA TYR A 93 5.38 3.45 4.81
C TYR A 93 6.62 4.10 5.38
N LEU A 94 7.47 3.31 6.03
CA LEU A 94 8.76 3.77 6.56
C LEU A 94 9.90 3.11 5.77
N LEU A 95 10.85 3.94 5.32
CA LEU A 95 12.10 3.48 4.75
C LEU A 95 13.07 3.10 5.87
N LEU A 96 13.70 1.95 5.73
CA LEU A 96 14.69 1.42 6.65
C LEU A 96 16.01 1.20 5.93
N ASP A 97 17.11 1.40 6.65
CA ASP A 97 18.42 0.91 6.27
C ASP A 97 18.46 -0.63 6.38
N ARG A 98 19.49 -1.27 5.83
CA ARG A 98 19.63 -2.75 5.79
C ARG A 98 19.69 -3.39 7.16
N ASP A 99 20.12 -2.64 8.17
CA ASP A 99 20.12 -3.06 9.57
C ASP A 99 18.75 -2.92 10.26
N GLY A 100 17.72 -2.49 9.53
CA GLY A 100 16.36 -2.31 10.02
C GLY A 100 16.13 -0.99 10.75
N TYR A 101 17.13 -0.09 10.81
CA TYR A 101 16.97 1.22 11.42
C TYR A 101 16.30 2.21 10.46
N PRO A 102 15.45 3.14 10.90
CA PRO A 102 14.82 4.10 10.01
C PRO A 102 15.84 4.94 9.23
N LEU A 103 15.59 5.11 7.94
CA LEU A 103 16.51 5.79 7.04
C LEU A 103 16.71 7.25 7.48
N GLY A 104 17.99 7.65 7.62
CA GLY A 104 18.37 9.00 8.03
C GLY A 104 18.38 9.25 9.54
N TRP A 105 18.01 8.26 10.37
CA TRP A 105 18.11 8.40 11.81
C TRP A 105 19.55 8.20 12.30
N PRO A 106 19.99 8.93 13.34
CA PRO A 106 21.30 8.69 13.95
C PRO A 106 21.33 7.30 14.57
N LYS A 107 22.38 6.51 14.28
CA LYS A 107 22.52 5.17 14.86
C LYS A 107 22.55 5.27 16.38
N HIS A 108 21.75 4.44 17.05
CA HIS A 108 21.56 4.44 18.51
C HIS A 108 20.99 5.76 19.10
N GLY A 109 20.23 6.52 18.32
CA GLY A 109 19.61 7.76 18.77
C GLY A 109 18.34 8.11 18.02
N TYR A 110 17.86 9.33 18.26
CA TYR A 110 16.67 9.87 17.61
C TYR A 110 17.03 11.16 16.85
N PRO A 111 16.36 11.43 15.71
CA PRO A 111 16.46 12.73 15.06
C PRO A 111 15.81 13.82 15.92
N ALA A 112 15.91 15.08 15.49
CA ALA A 112 15.21 16.19 16.15
C ALA A 112 13.68 15.94 16.22
N PRO A 113 12.96 16.52 17.19
CA PRO A 113 11.52 16.29 17.33
C PRO A 113 10.70 16.58 16.06
N LYS A 114 9.50 16.01 15.99
CA LYS A 114 8.54 16.19 14.90
C LYS A 114 8.27 17.67 14.60
N GLY A 115 7.95 17.97 13.34
CA GLY A 115 7.63 19.33 12.89
C GLY A 115 8.19 19.66 11.50
N PRO A 116 9.51 19.62 11.28
CA PRO A 116 10.11 20.07 10.03
C PRO A 116 10.04 19.07 8.86
N TYR A 117 9.54 17.85 9.12
CA TYR A 117 9.64 16.71 8.20
C TYR A 117 8.48 16.60 7.21
N TYR A 118 7.24 16.82 7.68
CA TYR A 118 6.04 16.73 6.85
C TYR A 118 6.13 17.71 5.67
N CYS A 119 6.01 17.18 4.45
CA CYS A 119 6.21 17.95 3.21
C CYS A 119 7.51 18.78 3.17
N GLY A 120 8.54 18.35 3.91
CA GLY A 120 9.80 19.06 4.02
C GLY A 120 10.62 19.07 2.73
N VAL A 121 11.65 19.92 2.71
CA VAL A 121 12.68 19.99 1.65
C VAL A 121 14.03 20.25 2.32
N GLY A 122 15.08 19.57 1.85
CA GLY A 122 16.45 19.70 2.36
C GLY A 122 16.97 18.41 2.99
N ALA A 123 18.28 18.21 2.92
CA ALA A 123 18.96 16.98 3.37
C ALA A 123 18.84 16.72 4.88
N ASN A 124 18.56 17.76 5.67
CA ASN A 124 18.34 17.65 7.12
C ASN A 124 16.87 17.36 7.50
N ARG A 125 15.97 17.22 6.52
CA ARG A 125 14.53 17.03 6.73
C ARG A 125 13.98 15.82 5.98
N VAL A 126 14.57 15.48 4.84
CA VAL A 126 14.00 14.50 3.91
C VAL A 126 15.02 13.43 3.56
N PHE A 127 14.60 12.18 3.70
CA PHE A 127 15.46 11.00 3.54
C PHE A 127 14.81 10.02 2.57
N GLY A 128 15.51 9.61 1.51
CA GLY A 128 15.03 8.63 0.53
C GLY A 128 14.11 9.18 -0.57
N ARG A 129 14.18 10.48 -0.88
CA ARG A 129 13.33 11.09 -1.93
C ARG A 129 13.56 10.48 -3.32
N GLU A 130 14.79 10.07 -3.59
CA GLU A 130 15.20 9.37 -4.79
C GLU A 130 14.43 8.06 -5.00
N VAL A 131 14.21 7.30 -3.93
CA VAL A 131 13.40 6.07 -3.93
C VAL A 131 11.94 6.41 -4.26
N VAL A 132 11.40 7.42 -3.60
CA VAL A 132 10.00 7.86 -3.79
C VAL A 132 9.76 8.37 -5.20
N ASN A 133 10.65 9.19 -5.73
CA ASN A 133 10.55 9.72 -7.09
C ASN A 133 10.67 8.61 -8.15
N ALA A 134 11.56 7.64 -7.95
CA ALA A 134 11.70 6.49 -8.84
C ALA A 134 10.45 5.61 -8.81
N HIS A 135 9.92 5.31 -7.62
CA HIS A 135 8.66 4.58 -7.44
C HIS A 135 7.47 5.29 -8.09
N TYR A 136 7.34 6.61 -7.90
CA TYR A 136 6.27 7.40 -8.50
C TYR A 136 6.29 7.31 -10.02
N ARG A 137 7.47 7.47 -10.64
CA ARG A 137 7.64 7.33 -12.10
C ARG A 137 7.38 5.91 -12.58
N ALA A 138 7.79 4.88 -11.85
CA ALA A 138 7.51 3.49 -12.19
C ALA A 138 6.00 3.19 -12.16
N CYS A 139 5.27 3.71 -11.18
CA CYS A 139 3.82 3.60 -11.10
C CYS A 139 3.13 4.30 -12.27
N LEU A 140 3.54 5.53 -12.62
CA LEU A 140 3.02 6.24 -13.79
C LEU A 140 3.29 5.48 -15.10
N HIS A 141 4.52 4.97 -15.26
CA HIS A 141 4.91 4.25 -16.48
C HIS A 141 4.13 2.95 -16.67
N THR A 142 3.80 2.25 -15.58
CA THR A 142 3.00 1.02 -15.62
C THR A 142 1.50 1.26 -15.74
N GLY A 143 1.06 2.54 -15.76
CA GLY A 143 -0.34 2.93 -15.90
C GLY A 143 -1.16 2.76 -14.61
N LEU A 144 -0.52 2.73 -13.44
CA LEU A 144 -1.23 2.79 -12.17
C LEU A 144 -1.83 4.18 -11.97
N SER A 145 -3.00 4.26 -11.35
CA SER A 145 -3.71 5.49 -11.01
C SER A 145 -3.06 6.19 -9.80
N ILE A 146 -1.76 6.39 -9.82
CA ILE A 146 -1.04 7.16 -8.80
C ILE A 146 -1.25 8.65 -9.06
N PHE A 147 -1.65 9.39 -8.03
CA PHE A 147 -1.95 10.82 -8.19
C PHE A 147 -1.15 11.72 -7.25
N GLY A 148 -0.46 11.17 -6.25
CA GLY A 148 0.37 11.98 -5.35
C GLY A 148 1.34 11.18 -4.52
N VAL A 149 2.29 11.92 -3.92
CA VAL A 149 3.24 11.49 -2.90
C VAL A 149 3.52 12.66 -1.96
N ASN A 150 3.82 12.36 -0.70
CA ASN A 150 4.33 13.34 0.25
C ASN A 150 5.29 12.71 1.26
N ALA A 151 6.19 13.54 1.79
CA ALA A 151 6.96 13.17 2.98
C ALA A 151 6.03 13.25 4.20
N GLU A 152 6.05 12.23 5.04
CA GLU A 152 5.21 12.13 6.23
C GLU A 152 5.85 12.74 7.47
N VAL A 153 5.12 12.76 8.58
CA VAL A 153 5.54 13.42 9.83
C VAL A 153 6.79 12.77 10.45
N THR A 154 6.93 11.44 10.38
CA THR A 154 8.11 10.74 10.91
C THR A 154 9.26 10.81 9.89
N PRO A 155 10.50 11.14 10.28
CA PRO A 155 11.64 11.16 9.36
C PRO A 155 11.86 9.81 8.68
N GLY A 156 11.93 9.82 7.35
CA GLY A 156 12.03 8.59 6.54
C GLY A 156 10.70 7.91 6.25
N GLN A 157 9.58 8.43 6.80
CA GLN A 157 8.22 8.00 6.47
C GLN A 157 7.73 8.78 5.24
N TRP A 158 7.00 8.08 4.39
CA TRP A 158 6.47 8.61 3.14
C TRP A 158 5.07 8.07 2.90
N GLU A 159 4.34 8.76 2.03
CA GLU A 159 3.03 8.35 1.55
C GLU A 159 2.98 8.40 0.03
N PHE A 160 2.26 7.46 -0.58
CA PHE A 160 1.78 7.58 -1.96
C PHE A 160 0.26 7.38 -2.00
N GLN A 161 -0.41 8.07 -2.91
CA GLN A 161 -1.85 7.96 -3.07
C GLN A 161 -2.22 7.34 -4.42
N LEU A 162 -3.04 6.29 -4.37
CA LEU A 162 -3.64 5.65 -5.54
C LEU A 162 -5.14 5.91 -5.59
N GLY A 163 -5.65 6.18 -6.78
CA GLY A 163 -7.07 6.42 -7.04
C GLY A 163 -7.29 7.39 -8.21
N THR A 164 -8.54 7.61 -8.62
CA THR A 164 -9.73 6.88 -8.18
C THR A 164 -9.84 5.53 -8.91
N CYS A 165 -10.01 4.43 -8.17
CA CYS A 165 -10.14 3.09 -8.72
C CYS A 165 -11.54 2.51 -8.46
N LYS A 166 -12.17 1.91 -9.47
CA LYS A 166 -13.48 1.25 -9.32
C LYS A 166 -13.32 -0.16 -8.76
N GLY A 167 -14.07 -0.47 -7.70
CA GLY A 167 -14.22 -1.83 -7.17
C GLY A 167 -12.90 -2.59 -6.98
N ILE A 168 -12.80 -3.76 -7.61
CA ILE A 168 -11.67 -4.70 -7.46
C ILE A 168 -10.31 -4.11 -7.86
N MET A 169 -10.30 -3.12 -8.76
CA MET A 169 -9.06 -2.52 -9.27
C MET A 169 -8.25 -1.82 -8.18
N MET A 170 -8.88 -1.35 -7.10
CA MET A 170 -8.15 -0.70 -6.01
C MET A 170 -7.15 -1.66 -5.35
N GLY A 171 -7.59 -2.89 -5.05
CA GLY A 171 -6.72 -3.92 -4.47
C GLY A 171 -5.59 -4.28 -5.41
N ASP A 172 -5.91 -4.53 -6.68
CA ASP A 172 -4.94 -4.94 -7.71
C ASP A 172 -3.83 -3.88 -7.89
N GLN A 173 -4.21 -2.61 -8.02
CA GLN A 173 -3.24 -1.53 -8.20
C GLN A 173 -2.41 -1.26 -6.93
N LEU A 174 -3.01 -1.32 -5.73
CA LEU A 174 -2.25 -1.12 -4.49
C LEU A 174 -1.20 -2.20 -4.29
N TRP A 175 -1.54 -3.47 -4.53
CA TRP A 175 -0.59 -4.57 -4.44
C TRP A 175 0.54 -4.44 -5.47
N MET A 176 0.24 -4.02 -6.70
CA MET A 176 1.25 -3.74 -7.71
C MET A 176 2.16 -2.56 -7.31
N ALA A 177 1.59 -1.47 -6.79
CA ALA A 177 2.37 -0.33 -6.32
C ALA A 177 3.28 -0.69 -5.15
N ARG A 178 2.82 -1.53 -4.21
CA ARG A 178 3.66 -2.06 -3.11
C ARG A 178 4.80 -2.93 -3.63
N TYR A 179 4.52 -3.79 -4.62
CA TYR A 179 5.56 -4.59 -5.27
C TYR A 179 6.63 -3.70 -5.92
N LEU A 180 6.21 -2.74 -6.74
CA LEU A 180 7.13 -1.78 -7.38
C LEU A 180 7.94 -1.01 -6.35
N LEU A 181 7.34 -0.60 -5.23
CA LEU A 181 8.04 0.09 -4.14
C LEU A 181 9.17 -0.77 -3.57
N HIS A 182 8.91 -2.05 -3.27
CA HIS A 182 9.95 -2.97 -2.82
C HIS A 182 11.05 -3.19 -3.87
N ARG A 183 10.68 -3.35 -5.15
CA ARG A 183 11.65 -3.52 -6.24
C ARG A 183 12.55 -2.31 -6.42
N VAL A 184 11.98 -1.10 -6.36
CA VAL A 184 12.74 0.15 -6.43
C VAL A 184 13.63 0.29 -5.19
N ALA A 185 13.07 0.10 -3.99
CA ALA A 185 13.83 0.20 -2.73
C ALA A 185 15.06 -0.73 -2.70
N GLU A 186 14.92 -1.95 -3.23
CA GLU A 186 16.03 -2.92 -3.37
C GLU A 186 17.20 -2.34 -4.19
N GLN A 187 16.92 -1.65 -5.30
CA GLN A 187 17.96 -1.03 -6.15
C GLN A 187 18.75 0.06 -5.42
N PHE A 188 18.11 0.76 -4.48
CA PHE A 188 18.76 1.76 -3.63
C PHE A 188 19.36 1.16 -2.36
N GLY A 189 19.23 -0.16 -2.15
CA GLY A 189 19.76 -0.86 -1.01
C GLY A 189 19.05 -0.53 0.31
N VAL A 190 17.82 -0.03 0.27
CA VAL A 190 16.98 0.24 1.44
C VAL A 190 15.81 -0.73 1.51
N SER A 191 15.27 -0.90 2.71
CA SER A 191 14.09 -1.72 2.98
C SER A 191 12.86 -0.85 3.20
N VAL A 192 11.67 -1.44 3.02
CA VAL A 192 10.37 -0.79 3.24
C VAL A 192 9.62 -1.60 4.28
N THR A 193 8.98 -0.92 5.23
CA THR A 193 8.02 -1.55 6.14
C THR A 193 6.66 -0.86 6.07
N PHE A 194 5.60 -1.68 6.00
CA PHE A 194 4.21 -1.26 6.16
C PHE A 194 3.68 -1.51 7.57
N HIS A 195 4.55 -1.89 8.51
CA HIS A 195 4.13 -2.12 9.89
C HIS A 195 3.54 -0.80 10.45
N PRO A 196 2.35 -0.80 11.07
CA PRO A 196 1.66 0.45 11.44
C PRO A 196 2.36 1.21 12.56
N LYS A 197 3.17 0.51 13.37
CA LYS A 197 4.00 1.12 14.42
C LYS A 197 5.25 0.30 14.79
N PRO A 198 6.30 0.26 13.95
CA PRO A 198 7.49 -0.54 14.24
C PRO A 198 8.12 -0.10 15.56
N GLN A 199 8.76 -1.03 16.29
CA GLN A 199 9.28 -0.81 17.64
C GLN A 199 10.09 0.47 17.79
N ILE A 200 10.94 0.78 16.81
CA ILE A 200 11.79 1.98 16.81
C ILE A 200 11.02 3.31 16.77
N THR A 201 9.78 3.29 16.29
CA THR A 201 8.86 4.44 16.25
C THR A 201 7.81 4.41 17.38
N LYS A 202 7.85 3.43 18.28
CA LYS A 202 6.99 3.44 19.46
C LYS A 202 7.38 4.61 20.37
N GLY A 203 6.37 5.31 20.91
CA GLY A 203 6.54 6.59 21.58
C GLY A 203 6.03 7.74 20.72
N ASP A 204 6.70 8.90 20.82
CA ASP A 204 6.26 10.15 20.21
C ASP A 204 6.67 10.28 18.73
N TRP A 205 6.55 9.22 17.94
CA TRP A 205 6.62 9.30 16.47
C TRP A 205 5.25 9.04 15.88
N ASN A 206 4.99 9.34 14.61
CA ASN A 206 3.71 8.98 14.00
C ASN A 206 3.70 7.47 13.67
N GLY A 207 2.52 6.90 13.50
CA GLY A 207 2.39 5.54 12.94
C GLY A 207 2.18 5.61 11.44
N SER A 208 2.15 4.46 10.77
CA SER A 208 1.86 4.35 9.34
C SER A 208 0.44 3.82 9.09
N GLY A 209 -0.38 4.63 8.43
CA GLY A 209 -1.74 4.30 8.03
C GLY A 209 -1.88 3.77 6.60
N CYS A 210 -3.11 3.42 6.25
CA CYS A 210 -3.53 3.22 4.87
C CYS A 210 -4.95 3.80 4.74
N HIS A 211 -5.11 5.13 4.77
CA HIS A 211 -6.44 5.73 4.74
C HIS A 211 -7.17 5.32 3.46
N CYS A 212 -8.46 5.02 3.59
CA CYS A 212 -9.30 4.57 2.49
C CYS A 212 -10.42 5.58 2.26
N ASN A 213 -10.31 6.30 1.14
CA ASN A 213 -11.34 7.16 0.62
C ASN A 213 -12.36 6.31 -0.15
N PHE A 214 -13.65 6.56 0.02
CA PHE A 214 -14.72 5.75 -0.58
C PHE A 214 -15.90 6.61 -1.05
N SER A 215 -16.49 6.25 -2.20
CA SER A 215 -17.77 6.81 -2.64
C SER A 215 -18.55 5.90 -3.60
N THR A 216 -19.87 6.05 -3.62
CA THR A 216 -20.77 5.51 -4.67
C THR A 216 -21.33 6.64 -5.52
N ASP A 217 -22.03 6.32 -6.62
CA ASP A 217 -22.70 7.35 -7.44
C ASP A 217 -23.66 8.21 -6.62
N GLN A 218 -24.39 7.61 -5.67
CA GLN A 218 -25.29 8.34 -4.79
C GLN A 218 -24.55 9.34 -3.88
N MET A 219 -23.39 8.95 -3.35
CA MET A 219 -22.56 9.85 -2.51
C MET A 219 -21.99 11.04 -3.30
N ARG A 220 -21.75 10.86 -4.61
CA ARG A 220 -21.25 11.90 -5.52
C ARG A 220 -22.35 12.77 -6.12
N SER A 221 -23.61 12.37 -6.00
CA SER A 221 -24.77 13.10 -6.50
C SER A 221 -25.16 14.24 -5.57
N ASP A 222 -25.98 15.19 -6.05
CA ASP A 222 -26.48 16.29 -5.22
C ASP A 222 -27.26 15.77 -4.02
N GLY A 223 -26.96 16.30 -2.83
CA GLY A 223 -27.49 15.78 -1.57
C GLY A 223 -26.83 14.49 -1.09
N GLY A 224 -25.75 14.03 -1.73
CA GLY A 224 -25.03 12.80 -1.39
C GLY A 224 -24.45 12.77 0.03
N LEU A 225 -24.34 13.92 0.70
CA LEU A 225 -24.00 13.96 2.13
C LEU A 225 -25.05 13.27 3.02
N ALA A 226 -26.29 13.14 2.57
CA ALA A 226 -27.32 12.38 3.28
C ALA A 226 -26.91 10.90 3.47
N VAL A 227 -26.00 10.39 2.62
CA VAL A 227 -25.44 9.03 2.77
C VAL A 227 -24.48 8.91 3.98
N ILE A 228 -24.16 10.01 4.69
CA ILE A 228 -23.58 9.95 6.05
C ILE A 228 -24.51 9.19 7.03
N GLU A 229 -25.79 9.01 6.70
CA GLU A 229 -26.68 8.06 7.37
C GLU A 229 -26.16 6.60 7.37
N ALA A 230 -25.09 6.28 6.63
CA ALA A 230 -24.36 5.02 6.73
C ALA A 230 -23.39 4.93 7.93
N MET A 231 -23.05 6.05 8.60
CA MET A 231 -22.11 6.04 9.74
C MET A 231 -22.58 5.16 10.91
N PRO A 232 -23.88 5.11 11.28
CA PRO A 232 -24.37 4.13 12.26
C PRO A 232 -24.12 2.68 11.84
N LYS A 233 -24.20 2.36 10.54
CA LYS A 233 -23.92 1.00 10.04
C LYS A 233 -22.43 0.66 10.17
N LEU A 234 -21.55 1.60 9.82
CA LEU A 234 -20.10 1.45 10.02
C LEU A 234 -19.73 1.34 11.51
N ALA A 235 -20.38 2.12 12.36
CA ALA A 235 -20.19 2.06 13.80
C ALA A 235 -20.58 0.68 14.36
N ALA A 236 -21.67 0.09 13.87
CA ALA A 236 -22.13 -1.24 14.28
C ALA A 236 -21.13 -2.35 13.92
N THR A 237 -20.35 -2.18 12.85
CA THR A 237 -19.34 -3.16 12.40
C THR A 237 -17.92 -2.83 12.83
N HIS A 238 -17.72 -1.78 13.64
CA HIS A 238 -16.39 -1.23 13.96
C HIS A 238 -15.36 -2.27 14.42
N HIS A 239 -15.71 -3.09 15.41
CA HIS A 239 -14.80 -4.11 15.92
C HIS A 239 -14.50 -5.21 14.90
N GLU A 240 -15.43 -5.51 13.97
CA GLU A 240 -15.19 -6.46 12.90
C GLU A 240 -14.23 -5.87 11.86
N CYS A 241 -14.43 -4.60 11.50
CA CYS A 241 -13.53 -3.86 10.61
C CYS A 241 -12.12 -3.77 11.19
N ILE A 242 -11.95 -3.45 12.48
CA ILE A 242 -10.63 -3.38 13.13
C ILE A 242 -9.88 -4.70 13.00
N ARG A 243 -10.55 -5.85 13.14
CA ARG A 243 -9.91 -7.16 12.95
C ARG A 243 -9.44 -7.42 11.51
N LEU A 244 -10.02 -6.73 10.53
CA LEU A 244 -9.69 -6.88 9.11
C LEU A 244 -8.72 -5.79 8.59
N TYR A 245 -8.46 -4.75 9.39
CA TYR A 245 -7.63 -3.61 8.98
C TYR A 245 -6.12 -3.84 9.18
N ASP A 246 -5.72 -5.01 9.65
CA ASP A 246 -4.35 -5.54 9.59
C ASP A 246 -4.35 -7.07 9.50
N PRO A 247 -3.26 -7.70 9.02
CA PRO A 247 -3.21 -9.15 8.83
C PRO A 247 -3.18 -9.96 10.13
N HIS A 248 -3.09 -9.31 11.30
CA HIS A 248 -2.99 -9.95 12.61
C HIS A 248 -4.23 -9.71 13.48
N GLY A 249 -5.41 -9.54 12.86
CA GLY A 249 -6.66 -9.52 13.61
C GLY A 249 -6.87 -8.27 14.44
N GLY A 250 -6.20 -7.15 14.13
CA GLY A 250 -6.27 -5.92 14.91
C GLY A 250 -5.06 -5.70 15.82
N GLU A 251 -4.22 -6.72 16.03
CA GLU A 251 -3.13 -6.67 17.01
C GLU A 251 -2.04 -5.66 16.63
N ASP A 252 -1.74 -5.50 15.34
CA ASP A 252 -0.74 -4.54 14.90
C ASP A 252 -1.25 -3.10 15.04
N ASN A 253 -2.51 -2.86 14.67
CA ASN A 253 -3.09 -1.52 14.73
C ASN A 253 -3.27 -0.99 16.15
N LYS A 254 -3.33 -1.83 17.18
CA LYS A 254 -3.38 -1.39 18.59
C LYS A 254 -2.21 -0.48 18.96
N TYR A 255 -1.05 -0.69 18.35
CA TYR A 255 0.12 0.17 18.59
C TYR A 255 0.01 1.54 17.93
N ARG A 256 -0.85 1.69 16.91
CA ARG A 256 -1.04 2.94 16.15
C ARG A 256 -2.28 3.69 16.64
N LEU A 257 -3.43 3.02 16.71
CA LEU A 257 -4.76 3.58 17.00
C LEU A 257 -4.97 3.83 18.49
N THR A 258 -4.28 4.85 19.02
CA THR A 258 -4.22 5.15 20.46
C THR A 258 -5.00 6.42 20.84
N GLY A 259 -5.64 7.08 19.87
CA GLY A 259 -6.22 8.42 20.07
C GLY A 259 -5.18 9.57 20.04
N LYS A 260 -3.90 9.26 19.88
CA LYS A 260 -2.79 10.23 19.77
C LYS A 260 -2.26 10.27 18.34
N HIS A 261 -1.47 11.31 18.05
CA HIS A 261 -0.76 11.46 16.77
C HIS A 261 -1.68 11.35 15.54
N GLU A 262 -2.79 12.09 15.57
CA GLU A 262 -3.76 12.15 14.45
C GLU A 262 -4.40 10.79 14.12
N THR A 263 -4.60 9.94 15.14
CA THR A 263 -5.34 8.67 15.01
C THR A 263 -6.50 8.64 16.00
N SER A 264 -7.54 7.86 15.69
CA SER A 264 -8.60 7.52 16.65
C SER A 264 -8.17 6.38 17.57
N SER A 265 -8.95 6.11 18.62
CA SER A 265 -8.84 4.86 19.38
C SER A 265 -9.33 3.68 18.56
N ALA A 266 -8.72 2.50 18.71
CA ALA A 266 -9.22 1.25 18.14
C ALA A 266 -10.55 0.81 18.79
N GLU A 267 -10.86 1.27 20.00
CA GLU A 267 -12.01 0.81 20.78
C GLU A 267 -13.30 1.61 20.50
N THR A 268 -13.17 2.82 19.94
CA THR A 268 -14.30 3.74 19.82
C THR A 268 -14.41 4.27 18.41
N PHE A 269 -15.53 3.96 17.75
CA PHE A 269 -15.86 4.56 16.46
C PHE A 269 -16.24 6.02 16.65
N THR A 270 -15.60 6.91 15.88
CA THR A 270 -15.91 8.34 15.85
C THR A 270 -15.88 8.85 14.42
N TRP A 271 -16.67 9.88 14.13
CA TRP A 271 -16.63 10.53 12.83
C TRP A 271 -16.82 12.04 12.96
N GLY A 272 -16.35 12.82 11.98
CA GLY A 272 -16.53 14.27 12.01
C GLY A 272 -16.01 15.00 10.78
N VAL A 273 -16.51 16.21 10.59
CA VAL A 273 -16.06 17.10 9.51
C VAL A 273 -14.68 17.65 9.84
N ALA A 274 -13.73 17.44 8.92
CA ALA A 274 -12.33 17.86 9.04
C ALA A 274 -11.62 17.41 10.33
N ASN A 275 -12.13 16.39 11.01
CA ASN A 275 -11.55 15.87 12.25
C ASN A 275 -10.51 14.78 11.93
N ARG A 276 -9.23 15.10 12.10
CA ARG A 276 -8.12 14.14 11.90
C ARG A 276 -8.00 13.10 13.00
N GLY A 277 -8.57 13.34 14.19
CA GLY A 277 -8.57 12.36 15.29
C GLY A 277 -9.75 11.38 15.27
N ALA A 278 -10.64 11.50 14.28
CA ALA A 278 -11.79 10.63 14.15
C ALA A 278 -11.48 9.34 13.36
N SER A 279 -12.25 8.29 13.58
CA SER A 279 -12.14 7.04 12.81
C SER A 279 -12.53 7.24 11.34
N VAL A 280 -13.55 8.06 11.09
CA VAL A 280 -13.97 8.47 9.74
C VAL A 280 -13.98 9.99 9.64
N ARG A 281 -13.22 10.54 8.69
CA ARG A 281 -13.13 11.97 8.43
C ARG A 281 -13.95 12.33 7.20
N ILE A 282 -14.86 13.30 7.34
CA ILE A 282 -15.51 13.94 6.18
C ILE A 282 -14.66 15.14 5.78
N PRO A 283 -14.11 15.20 4.56
CA PRO A 283 -13.33 16.35 4.12
C PRO A 283 -14.16 17.64 4.17
N ARG A 284 -13.50 18.77 4.46
CA ARG A 284 -14.18 20.08 4.55
C ARG A 284 -14.90 20.45 3.24
N GLY A 285 -14.24 20.24 2.10
CA GLY A 285 -14.82 20.53 0.78
C GLY A 285 -16.06 19.69 0.49
N VAL A 286 -16.06 18.40 0.89
CA VAL A 286 -17.22 17.50 0.78
C VAL A 286 -18.39 18.02 1.62
N ALA A 287 -18.14 18.37 2.88
CA ALA A 287 -19.17 18.92 3.76
C ALA A 287 -19.77 20.25 3.23
N GLN A 288 -18.94 21.11 2.65
CA GLN A 288 -19.39 22.37 2.05
C GLN A 288 -20.18 22.17 0.75
N ALA A 289 -19.77 21.21 -0.07
CA ALA A 289 -20.44 20.90 -1.33
C ALA A 289 -21.74 20.11 -1.15
N GLY A 290 -21.97 19.50 0.02
CA GLY A 290 -23.14 18.64 0.26
C GLY A 290 -23.08 17.30 -0.48
N LYS A 291 -21.92 16.91 -1.02
CA LYS A 291 -21.66 15.68 -1.78
C LYS A 291 -20.17 15.38 -1.85
N VAL A 292 -19.81 14.13 -2.17
CA VAL A 292 -18.42 13.76 -2.43
C VAL A 292 -17.95 14.45 -3.72
N ILE A 293 -16.84 15.16 -3.60
CA ILE A 293 -16.14 15.81 -4.71
C ILE A 293 -14.76 15.16 -4.86
N LEU A 294 -14.31 15.00 -6.11
CA LEU A 294 -12.97 14.54 -6.45
C LEU A 294 -11.95 15.67 -6.27
#